data_AF-A0AAW2NVW5-F1
#
_entry.id   AF-A0AAW2NVW5-F1
#
_cell.length_a   1.000
_cell.length_b   1.000
_cell.length_c   1.000
_cell.angle_alpha   90.00
_cell.angle_beta   90.00
_cell.angle_gamma   90.00
#
_symmetry.space_group_name_H-M   'P 1'
#
loop_
_entity.id
_entity.type
_entity.pdbx_description
1 polymer ?
#
loop_
_entity_poly.entity_id
_entity_poly.type
_entity_poly.pdbx_seq_one_letter_code
_entity_poly.pdbx_strand_id
1 'polypeptide(L)'
;MGWLPEILSDIPTRRNKKAGQVGILAFETAKTMSRLISLYKSLSDEEITRLTKDVVKSEGVAFLNSRDEEFLLSLACAEKLEDLDRAAAAISRLGKKCSDSNLDRFDLVYMELKLGIFDFGKSDYGSRMTERKVQKMEKLVSATSSLHAALDALAEMEISERKVKEWKKGHMQLSNSNFDHFNQKIENQRKEVRNFKEISFGAKRLMKLLA
;
A
#
# COMPACT_ATOMS: atom_id res chain seq x y z
N MET A 1 1.14 12.21 60.14
CA MET A 1 1.31 13.19 59.06
C MET A 1 1.69 12.43 57.80
N GLY A 2 0.75 12.39 56.85
CA GLY A 2 0.71 11.42 55.76
C GLY A 2 1.80 11.60 54.71
N TRP A 3 2.25 10.46 54.19
CA TRP A 3 3.04 10.35 52.97
C TRP A 3 2.09 10.36 51.77
N LEU A 4 2.37 11.22 50.79
CA LEU A 4 1.81 11.14 49.43
C LEU A 4 2.96 11.42 48.43
N PRO A 5 3.34 10.45 47.59
CA PRO A 5 4.25 10.68 46.47
C PRO A 5 3.54 11.15 45.20
N GLU A 6 4.33 11.84 44.38
CA GLU A 6 4.01 12.48 43.10
C GLU A 6 3.27 11.58 42.10
N ILE A 7 2.25 12.15 41.47
CA ILE A 7 1.52 11.57 40.34
C ILE A 7 2.32 11.87 39.07
N LEU A 8 3.00 10.85 38.55
CA LEU A 8 3.48 10.82 37.17
C LEU A 8 2.43 10.08 36.34
N SER A 9 1.48 10.81 35.75
CA SER A 9 0.48 10.23 34.85
C SER A 9 1.03 10.09 33.42
N ASP A 10 1.07 8.83 32.99
CA ASP A 10 0.85 8.37 31.62
C ASP A 10 1.76 8.88 30.50
N ILE A 11 2.96 8.30 30.45
CA ILE A 11 3.65 8.07 29.17
C ILE A 11 2.89 6.97 28.41
N PRO A 12 2.35 7.22 27.19
CA PRO A 12 1.62 6.21 26.45
C PRO A 12 2.57 5.06 26.09
N THR A 13 2.30 3.90 26.68
CA THR A 13 3.06 2.67 26.46
C THR A 13 2.99 2.29 24.98
N ARG A 14 4.16 2.31 24.35
CA ARG A 14 4.42 1.93 22.96
C ARG A 14 3.93 0.48 22.73
N ARG A 15 2.68 0.31 22.28
CA ARG A 15 2.12 -1.00 21.92
C ARG A 15 2.98 -1.64 20.84
N ASN A 16 3.73 -2.66 21.23
CA ASN A 16 4.55 -3.50 20.37
C ASN A 16 3.61 -4.34 19.49
N LYS A 17 3.16 -3.77 18.36
CA LYS A 17 2.32 -4.47 17.37
C LYS A 17 3.15 -5.63 16.79
N LYS A 18 2.67 -6.87 16.95
CA LYS A 18 3.31 -8.10 16.45
C LYS A 18 3.72 -7.92 14.98
N ALA A 19 4.95 -8.30 14.63
CA ALA A 19 5.55 -8.07 13.32
C ALA A 19 4.66 -8.51 12.12
N GLY A 20 3.84 -9.56 12.27
CA GLY A 20 2.88 -10.00 11.24
C GLY A 20 1.77 -9.00 10.93
N GLN A 21 1.28 -8.25 11.93
CA GLN A 21 0.27 -7.20 11.72
C GLN A 21 0.86 -6.01 10.93
N VAL A 22 2.17 -5.80 11.01
CA VAL A 22 2.85 -4.74 10.26
C VAL A 22 2.98 -5.09 8.78
N GLY A 23 3.28 -6.35 8.44
CA GLY A 23 3.31 -6.81 7.06
C GLY A 23 1.95 -6.65 6.36
N ILE A 24 0.87 -7.13 7.00
CA ILE A 24 -0.49 -7.05 6.44
C ILE A 24 -0.88 -5.59 6.14
N LEU A 25 -0.61 -4.67 7.07
CA LEU A 25 -0.91 -3.25 6.87
C LEU A 25 -0.06 -2.61 5.76
N ALA A 26 1.21 -2.99 5.62
CA ALA A 26 2.07 -2.50 4.54
C ALA A 26 1.53 -2.94 3.17
N PHE A 27 1.11 -4.19 3.04
CA PHE A 27 0.50 -4.69 1.79
C PHE A 27 -0.85 -4.02 1.49
N GLU A 28 -1.71 -3.84 2.49
CA GLU A 28 -3.00 -3.13 2.31
C GLU A 28 -2.76 -1.66 1.89
N THR A 29 -1.74 -1.02 2.44
CA THR A 29 -1.33 0.34 2.08
C THR A 29 -0.81 0.39 0.65
N ALA A 30 0.09 -0.51 0.26
CA ALA A 30 0.63 -0.57 -1.11
C ALA A 30 -0.47 -0.87 -2.15
N LYS A 31 -1.44 -1.73 -1.81
CA LYS A 31 -2.61 -1.98 -2.66
C LYS A 31 -3.44 -0.72 -2.86
N THR A 32 -3.67 0.05 -1.79
CA THR A 32 -4.40 1.32 -1.86
C THR A 32 -3.64 2.36 -2.69
N MET A 33 -2.32 2.49 -2.49
CA MET A 33 -1.46 3.36 -3.30
C MET A 33 -1.49 2.99 -4.78
N SER A 34 -1.43 1.69 -5.11
CA SER A 34 -1.49 1.21 -6.50
C SER A 34 -2.78 1.61 -7.20
N ARG A 35 -3.91 1.55 -6.47
CA ARG A 35 -5.22 2.03 -6.98
C ARG A 35 -5.22 3.53 -7.24
N LEU A 36 -4.71 4.33 -6.31
CA LEU A 36 -4.61 5.79 -6.49
C LEU A 36 -3.71 6.16 -7.68
N ILE A 37 -2.57 5.49 -7.84
CA ILE A 37 -1.68 5.70 -8.99
C ILE A 37 -2.42 5.37 -10.30
N SER A 38 -3.14 4.26 -10.34
CA SER A 38 -3.89 3.83 -11.53
C SER A 38 -5.01 4.81 -11.87
N LEU A 39 -5.75 5.27 -10.85
CA LEU A 39 -6.78 6.28 -11.00
C LEU A 39 -6.20 7.59 -11.55
N TYR A 40 -5.12 8.09 -10.92
CA TYR A 40 -4.41 9.29 -11.38
C TYR A 40 -3.97 9.18 -12.84
N LYS A 41 -3.30 8.09 -13.22
CA LYS A 41 -2.84 7.88 -14.60
C LYS A 41 -3.99 7.77 -15.60
N SER A 42 -5.15 7.24 -15.20
CA SER A 42 -6.33 7.13 -16.05
C SER A 42 -7.02 8.46 -16.36
N LEU A 43 -6.62 9.54 -15.69
CA LEU A 43 -7.10 10.90 -15.93
C LEU A 43 -6.14 11.69 -16.84
N SER A 44 -5.16 11.05 -17.47
CA SER A 44 -4.27 11.72 -18.42
C SER A 44 -5.00 12.12 -19.68
N ASP A 45 -4.52 13.18 -20.35
CA ASP A 45 -5.09 13.63 -21.63
C ASP A 45 -5.09 12.50 -22.67
N GLU A 46 -4.07 11.65 -22.67
CA GLU A 46 -3.98 10.48 -23.54
C GLU A 46 -5.10 9.47 -23.25
N GLU A 47 -5.34 9.15 -21.98
CA GLU A 47 -6.36 8.19 -21.57
C GLU A 47 -7.78 8.74 -21.78
N ILE A 48 -7.99 10.04 -21.51
CA ILE A 48 -9.26 10.72 -21.80
C ILE A 48 -9.51 10.78 -23.31
N THR A 49 -8.47 11.06 -24.11
CA THR A 49 -8.57 11.07 -25.56
C THR A 49 -8.91 9.68 -26.09
N ARG A 50 -8.25 8.64 -25.59
CA ARG A 50 -8.56 7.24 -25.95
C ARG A 50 -9.99 6.86 -25.58
N LEU A 51 -10.44 7.23 -24.38
CA LEU A 51 -11.81 6.97 -23.94
C LEU A 51 -12.83 7.62 -24.87
N THR A 52 -12.66 8.92 -25.15
CA THR A 52 -13.62 9.73 -25.92
C THR A 52 -13.59 9.45 -27.43
N LYS A 53 -12.42 9.16 -28.01
CA LYS A 53 -12.28 8.97 -29.46
C LYS A 53 -12.36 7.52 -29.90
N ASP A 54 -11.94 6.58 -29.06
CA ASP A 54 -11.82 5.17 -29.46
C ASP A 54 -12.85 4.30 -28.74
N VAL A 55 -12.87 4.33 -27.40
CA VAL A 55 -13.69 3.40 -26.60
C VAL A 55 -15.18 3.70 -26.74
N VAL A 56 -15.57 4.96 -26.49
CA VAL A 56 -16.97 5.41 -26.58
C VAL A 56 -17.55 5.23 -27.99
N LYS A 57 -16.71 5.36 -29.02
CA LYS A 57 -17.10 5.25 -30.43
C LYS A 57 -17.01 3.83 -30.99
N SER A 58 -16.61 2.86 -30.17
CA SER A 58 -16.48 1.48 -30.62
C SER A 58 -17.85 0.81 -30.79
N GLU A 59 -18.00 0.04 -31.87
CA GLU A 59 -19.22 -0.73 -32.15
C GLU A 59 -19.57 -1.71 -31.02
N GLY A 60 -18.56 -2.28 -30.37
CA GLY A 60 -18.77 -3.19 -29.23
C GLY A 60 -19.41 -2.49 -28.03
N VAL A 61 -18.97 -1.28 -27.69
CA VAL A 61 -19.56 -0.50 -26.60
C VAL A 61 -20.97 -0.04 -26.98
N ALA A 62 -21.14 0.42 -28.23
CA ALA A 62 -22.44 0.81 -28.77
C ALA A 62 -23.47 -0.32 -28.75
N PHE A 63 -23.04 -1.56 -29.04
CA PHE A 63 -23.89 -2.74 -29.04
C PHE A 63 -24.23 -3.24 -27.64
N LEU A 64 -23.27 -3.24 -26.71
CA LEU A 64 -23.44 -3.83 -25.37
C LEU A 64 -24.03 -2.87 -24.34
N ASN A 65 -23.82 -1.56 -24.50
CA ASN A 65 -24.17 -0.57 -23.48
C ASN A 65 -25.15 0.49 -23.99
N SER A 66 -24.67 1.41 -24.84
CA SER A 66 -25.46 2.53 -25.36
C SER A 66 -24.74 3.21 -26.52
N ARG A 67 -25.48 3.88 -27.39
CA ARG A 67 -24.94 4.79 -28.43
C ARG A 67 -24.85 6.24 -27.99
N ASP A 68 -25.43 6.57 -26.84
CA ASP A 68 -25.41 7.91 -26.27
C ASP A 68 -24.03 8.17 -25.63
N GLU A 69 -23.21 9.00 -26.28
CA GLU A 69 -21.87 9.34 -25.82
C GLU A 69 -21.89 10.05 -24.45
N GLU A 70 -22.90 10.89 -24.19
CA GLU A 70 -23.02 11.61 -22.91
C GLU A 70 -23.32 10.63 -21.77
N PHE A 71 -24.23 9.69 -22.03
CA PHE A 71 -24.51 8.60 -21.09
C PHE A 71 -23.24 7.78 -20.80
N LEU A 72 -22.51 7.35 -21.84
CA LEU A 72 -21.29 6.55 -21.67
C LEU A 72 -20.19 7.29 -20.90
N LEU A 73 -20.01 8.58 -21.15
CA LEU A 73 -19.05 9.41 -20.41
C LEU A 73 -19.49 9.61 -18.95
N SER A 74 -20.79 9.83 -18.70
CA SER A 74 -21.31 9.92 -17.34
C SER A 74 -21.13 8.60 -16.56
N LEU A 75 -21.32 7.46 -17.23
CA LEU A 75 -21.07 6.13 -16.67
C LEU A 75 -19.59 5.95 -16.33
N ALA A 76 -18.69 6.26 -17.25
CA ALA A 76 -17.25 6.17 -17.00
C ALA A 76 -16.81 7.09 -15.83
N CYS A 77 -17.35 8.31 -15.75
CA CYS A 77 -17.11 9.21 -14.63
C CYS A 77 -17.62 8.62 -13.30
N ALA A 78 -18.82 8.04 -13.29
CA ALA A 78 -19.38 7.40 -12.11
C ALA A 78 -18.52 6.22 -11.62
N GLU A 79 -18.01 5.39 -12.53
CA GLU A 79 -17.10 4.29 -12.20
C GLU A 79 -15.78 4.80 -11.59
N LYS A 80 -15.19 5.87 -12.14
CA LYS A 80 -13.98 6.48 -11.58
C LYS A 80 -14.21 7.08 -10.19
N LEU A 81 -15.36 7.70 -9.97
CA LEU A 81 -15.75 8.23 -8.66
C LEU A 81 -15.97 7.09 -7.65
N GLU A 82 -16.58 5.98 -8.06
CA GLU A 82 -16.74 4.81 -7.19
C GLU A 82 -15.38 4.22 -6.79
N ASP A 83 -14.43 4.14 -7.72
CA ASP A 83 -13.07 3.70 -7.42
C ASP A 83 -12.33 4.66 -6.48
N LEU A 84 -12.54 5.97 -6.63
CA LEU A 84 -12.04 6.97 -5.69
C LEU A 84 -12.65 6.79 -4.30
N ASP A 85 -13.97 6.57 -4.21
CA ASP A 85 -14.69 6.33 -2.95
C ASP A 85 -14.14 5.09 -2.23
N ARG A 86 -13.91 3.99 -2.97
CA ARG A 86 -13.30 2.77 -2.43
C ARG A 86 -11.88 3.02 -1.91
N ALA A 87 -11.08 3.81 -2.63
CA ALA A 87 -9.74 4.18 -2.19
C ALA A 87 -9.78 5.06 -0.93
N ALA A 88 -10.66 6.07 -0.91
CA ALA A 88 -10.88 6.94 0.24
C ALA A 88 -11.29 6.15 1.48
N ALA A 89 -12.24 5.24 1.37
CA ALA A 89 -12.66 4.37 2.48
C ALA A 89 -11.51 3.50 3.01
N ALA A 90 -10.64 3.01 2.13
CA ALA A 90 -9.44 2.28 2.53
C ALA A 90 -8.45 3.18 3.27
N ILE A 91 -8.24 4.40 2.79
CA ILE A 91 -7.39 5.41 3.45
C ILE A 91 -7.95 5.76 4.83
N SER A 92 -9.25 6.02 4.99
CA SER A 92 -9.88 6.27 6.30
C SER A 92 -9.62 5.13 7.29
N ARG A 93 -9.79 3.88 6.84
CA ARG A 93 -9.53 2.69 7.67
C ARG A 93 -8.05 2.53 8.05
N LEU A 94 -7.14 2.89 7.15
CA LEU A 94 -5.69 2.86 7.40
C LEU A 94 -5.25 4.02 8.31
N GLY A 95 -5.84 5.21 8.12
CA GLY A 95 -5.62 6.43 8.88
C GLY A 95 -5.95 6.26 10.36
N LYS A 96 -7.11 5.65 10.67
CA LYS A 96 -7.51 5.29 12.05
C LYS A 96 -6.52 4.35 12.77
N LYS A 97 -5.65 3.67 12.03
CA LYS A 97 -4.60 2.79 12.57
C LYS A 97 -3.22 3.46 12.62
N CYS A 98 -3.11 4.67 12.05
CA CYS A 98 -1.92 5.51 12.04
C CYS A 98 -1.85 6.33 13.34
N SER A 99 -0.65 6.81 13.69
CA SER A 99 -0.43 7.67 14.86
C SER A 99 -0.61 9.16 14.55
N ASP A 100 -1.08 9.50 13.34
CA ASP A 100 -1.28 10.86 12.89
C ASP A 100 -2.75 11.26 13.02
N SER A 101 -3.03 12.28 13.83
CA SER A 101 -4.37 12.79 14.10
C SER A 101 -5.04 13.40 12.86
N ASN A 102 -4.26 13.87 11.88
CA ASN A 102 -4.83 14.45 10.66
C ASN A 102 -5.47 13.39 9.77
N LEU A 103 -4.95 12.16 9.79
CA LEU A 103 -5.49 11.04 9.02
C LEU A 103 -6.70 10.39 9.68
N ASP A 104 -6.89 10.61 10.97
CA ASP A 104 -8.05 10.12 11.72
C ASP A 104 -9.35 10.77 11.25
N ARG A 105 -9.28 12.03 10.78
CA ARG A 105 -10.42 12.82 10.30
C ARG A 105 -10.55 12.86 8.77
N PHE A 106 -9.81 12.02 8.06
CA PHE A 106 -9.83 12.01 6.58
C PHE A 106 -11.23 11.71 6.02
N ASP A 107 -12.00 10.84 6.68
CA ASP A 107 -13.39 10.54 6.30
C ASP A 107 -14.29 11.79 6.32
N LEU A 108 -14.15 12.63 7.35
CA LEU A 108 -14.88 13.90 7.47
C LEU A 108 -14.51 14.85 6.33
N VAL A 109 -13.21 15.06 6.09
CA VAL A 109 -12.72 15.97 5.04
C VAL A 109 -13.17 15.50 3.66
N TYR A 110 -13.10 14.19 3.40
CA TYR A 110 -13.55 13.63 2.13
C TYR A 110 -15.06 13.76 1.94
N MET A 111 -15.86 13.61 3.01
CA MET A 111 -17.30 13.84 2.96
C MET A 111 -17.63 15.31 2.68
N GLU A 112 -16.97 16.26 3.34
CA GLU A 112 -17.13 17.69 3.11
C GLU A 112 -16.77 18.08 1.67
N LEU A 113 -15.73 17.45 1.10
CA LEU A 113 -15.37 17.59 -0.31
C LEU A 113 -16.50 17.10 -1.23
N LYS A 114 -17.06 15.92 -0.97
CA LYS A 114 -18.17 15.36 -1.78
C LYS A 114 -19.42 16.23 -1.73
N LEU A 115 -19.68 16.89 -0.60
CA LEU A 115 -20.81 17.80 -0.42
C LEU A 115 -20.56 19.19 -1.02
N GLY A 116 -19.35 19.46 -1.55
CA GLY A 116 -18.98 20.78 -2.08
C GLY A 116 -18.85 21.85 -0.99
N ILE A 117 -18.76 21.46 0.28
CA ILE A 117 -18.55 22.35 1.43
C ILE A 117 -17.09 22.83 1.46
N PHE A 118 -16.18 21.95 1.03
CA PHE A 118 -14.76 22.21 0.94
C PHE A 118 -14.31 22.12 -0.51
N ASP A 119 -13.71 23.19 -1.03
CA ASP A 119 -13.08 23.22 -2.36
C ASP A 119 -11.55 23.22 -2.19
N PHE A 120 -10.87 22.28 -2.83
CA PHE A 120 -9.40 22.27 -2.91
C PHE A 120 -8.87 23.31 -3.91
N GLY A 121 -9.75 24.11 -4.51
CA GLY A 121 -9.46 25.00 -5.62
C GLY A 121 -9.26 24.20 -6.90
N LYS A 122 -8.68 24.84 -7.93
CA LYS A 122 -8.25 24.11 -9.13
C LYS A 122 -7.20 23.07 -8.73
N SER A 123 -7.63 21.81 -8.65
CA SER A 123 -6.75 20.66 -8.48
C SER A 123 -5.69 20.71 -9.57
N ASP A 124 -4.43 20.89 -9.17
CA ASP A 124 -3.30 20.99 -10.07
C ASP A 124 -2.89 19.58 -10.53
N TYR A 125 -3.81 18.93 -11.26
CA TYR A 125 -3.55 17.69 -11.96
C TYR A 125 -2.37 17.91 -12.90
N GLY A 126 -1.46 16.94 -12.98
CA GLY A 126 -0.20 17.11 -13.72
C GLY A 126 0.77 18.12 -13.11
N SER A 127 0.51 18.68 -11.92
CA SER A 127 1.51 19.53 -11.26
C SER A 127 2.75 18.72 -10.87
N ARG A 128 3.89 19.41 -10.89
CA ARG A 128 5.17 18.84 -10.42
C ARG A 128 5.06 18.28 -8.99
N MET A 129 4.23 18.88 -8.15
CA MET A 129 4.04 18.43 -6.77
C MET A 129 3.22 17.13 -6.72
N THR A 130 2.14 17.04 -7.48
CA THR A 130 1.32 15.84 -7.60
C THR A 130 2.12 14.68 -8.20
N GLU A 131 2.87 14.92 -9.28
CA GLU A 131 3.76 13.92 -9.91
C GLU A 131 4.81 13.40 -8.93
N ARG A 132 5.44 14.27 -8.14
CA ARG A 132 6.39 13.86 -7.10
C ARG A 132 5.73 12.97 -6.05
N LYS A 133 4.48 13.25 -5.66
CA LYS A 133 3.73 12.38 -4.72
C LYS A 133 3.43 11.02 -5.37
N VAL A 134 3.03 10.99 -6.64
CA VAL A 134 2.78 9.75 -7.40
C VAL A 134 4.05 8.92 -7.53
N GLN A 135 5.18 9.51 -7.92
CA GLN A 135 6.48 8.82 -8.00
C GLN A 135 6.94 8.25 -6.66
N LYS A 136 6.67 8.95 -5.55
CA LYS A 136 6.94 8.43 -4.21
C LYS A 136 6.07 7.21 -3.90
N MET A 137 4.78 7.25 -4.23
CA MET A 137 3.89 6.10 -4.08
C MET A 137 4.38 4.91 -4.92
N GLU A 138 4.79 5.12 -6.18
CA GLU A 138 5.32 4.07 -7.06
C GLU A 138 6.56 3.38 -6.47
N LYS A 139 7.49 4.16 -5.92
CA LYS A 139 8.68 3.63 -5.23
C LYS A 139 8.31 2.77 -4.03
N LEU A 140 7.31 3.18 -3.24
CA LEU A 140 6.85 2.43 -2.07
C LEU A 140 6.11 1.14 -2.46
N VAL A 141 5.27 1.20 -3.48
CA VAL A 141 4.61 0.03 -4.05
C VAL A 141 5.66 -0.97 -4.52
N SER A 142 6.65 -0.51 -5.28
CA SER A 142 7.76 -1.33 -5.78
C SER A 142 8.55 -1.98 -4.65
N ALA A 143 8.93 -1.21 -3.63
CA ALA A 143 9.64 -1.74 -2.46
C ALA A 143 8.81 -2.77 -1.68
N THR A 144 7.49 -2.57 -1.59
CA THR A 144 6.58 -3.51 -0.92
C THR A 144 6.40 -4.80 -1.72
N SER A 145 6.36 -4.73 -3.06
CA SER A 145 6.36 -5.91 -3.92
C SER A 145 7.66 -6.71 -3.78
N SER A 146 8.81 -6.04 -3.74
CA SER A 146 10.09 -6.70 -3.47
C SER A 146 10.12 -7.35 -2.09
N LEU A 147 9.55 -6.69 -1.07
CA LEU A 147 9.40 -7.29 0.26
C LEU A 147 8.52 -8.55 0.23
N HIS A 148 7.41 -8.54 -0.53
CA HIS A 148 6.55 -9.71 -0.69
C HIS A 148 7.33 -10.88 -1.28
N ALA A 149 8.00 -10.66 -2.42
CA ALA A 149 8.81 -11.68 -3.07
C ALA A 149 9.93 -12.22 -2.16
N ALA A 150 10.59 -11.34 -1.40
CA ALA A 150 11.62 -11.74 -0.45
C ALA A 150 11.06 -12.58 0.72
N LEU A 151 9.84 -12.28 1.19
CA LEU A 151 9.16 -13.08 2.22
C LEU A 151 8.75 -14.46 1.69
N ASP A 152 8.26 -14.54 0.46
CA ASP A 152 7.91 -15.82 -0.18
C ASP A 152 9.15 -16.70 -0.37
N ALA A 153 10.24 -16.12 -0.88
CA ALA A 153 11.52 -16.81 -1.04
C ALA A 153 12.08 -17.30 0.30
N LEU A 154 11.99 -16.48 1.36
CA LEU A 154 12.41 -16.89 2.70
C LEU A 154 11.57 -18.06 3.22
N ALA A 155 10.24 -18.03 3.03
CA ALA A 155 9.36 -19.11 3.45
C ALA A 155 9.71 -20.43 2.75
N GLU A 156 10.02 -20.40 1.45
CA GLU A 156 10.45 -21.57 0.68
C GLU A 156 11.80 -22.12 1.18
N MET A 157 12.75 -21.22 1.49
CA MET A 157 14.06 -21.59 2.05
C MET A 157 13.92 -22.21 3.45
N GLU A 158 13.04 -21.69 4.30
CA GLU A 158 12.78 -22.24 5.64
C GLU A 158 12.06 -23.60 5.60
N ILE A 159 11.23 -23.86 4.58
CA ILE A 159 10.68 -25.19 4.33
C ILE A 159 11.80 -26.15 3.92
N SER A 160 12.68 -25.71 3.02
CA SER A 160 13.81 -26.51 2.54
C SER A 160 14.80 -26.82 3.68
N GLU A 161 15.09 -25.85 4.55
CA GLU A 161 15.92 -26.03 5.75
C GLU A 161 15.35 -27.09 6.69
N ARG A 162 14.03 -27.09 6.91
CA ARG A 162 13.36 -28.11 7.74
C ARG A 162 13.50 -29.50 7.16
N LYS A 163 13.21 -29.67 5.86
CA LYS A 163 13.40 -30.96 5.15
C LYS A 163 14.84 -31.45 5.27
N VAL A 164 15.79 -30.55 5.06
CA VAL A 164 17.23 -30.82 5.12
C VAL A 164 17.67 -31.21 6.54
N LYS A 165 17.12 -30.59 7.58
CA LYS A 165 17.32 -30.99 8.99
C LYS A 165 16.71 -32.35 9.33
N GLU A 166 15.52 -32.66 8.80
CA GLU A 166 14.88 -33.98 8.95
C GLU A 166 15.71 -35.07 8.28
N TRP A 167 16.23 -34.83 7.08
CA TRP A 167 17.16 -35.74 6.39
C TRP A 167 18.45 -35.95 7.19
N LYS A 168 19.00 -34.90 7.82
CA LYS A 168 20.18 -34.99 8.71
C LYS A 168 19.96 -35.88 9.93
N LYS A 169 18.73 -35.99 10.45
CA LYS A 169 18.39 -36.90 11.56
C LYS A 169 18.31 -38.36 11.12
N GLY A 170 18.06 -38.63 9.82
CA GLY A 170 17.94 -39.97 9.26
C GLY A 170 19.21 -40.53 8.61
N HIS A 171 20.14 -39.68 8.16
CA HIS A 171 21.38 -40.11 7.50
C HIS A 171 22.63 -39.39 8.05
N MET A 172 23.61 -40.20 8.45
CA MET A 172 24.89 -39.76 8.97
C MET A 172 25.80 -39.31 7.82
N GLN A 173 26.12 -38.01 7.83
CA GLN A 173 27.14 -37.31 7.02
C GLN A 173 26.86 -37.12 5.51
N LEU A 174 26.29 -35.95 5.19
CA LEU A 174 26.49 -35.28 3.90
C LEU A 174 27.39 -34.05 4.12
N SER A 175 28.28 -33.76 3.17
CA SER A 175 29.31 -32.71 3.21
C SER A 175 28.88 -31.41 3.92
N ASN A 176 29.59 -31.04 4.98
CA ASN A 176 29.34 -29.83 5.78
C ASN A 176 29.40 -28.54 4.94
N SER A 177 30.22 -28.49 3.88
CA SER A 177 30.46 -27.26 3.11
C SER A 177 29.24 -26.77 2.31
N ASN A 178 28.47 -27.69 1.72
CA ASN A 178 27.26 -27.33 0.96
C ASN A 178 26.15 -26.83 1.90
N PHE A 179 26.14 -27.33 3.12
CA PHE A 179 25.22 -26.93 4.18
C PHE A 179 25.55 -25.55 4.72
N ASP A 180 26.84 -25.27 4.93
CA ASP A 180 27.31 -23.96 5.41
C ASP A 180 27.00 -22.87 4.38
N HIS A 181 27.20 -23.16 3.09
CA HIS A 181 26.80 -22.26 2.01
C HIS A 181 25.27 -22.01 1.98
N PHE A 182 24.46 -23.04 2.19
CA PHE A 182 23.00 -22.90 2.26
C PHE A 182 22.55 -22.07 3.47
N ASN A 183 23.14 -22.30 4.64
CA ASN A 183 22.89 -21.52 5.86
C ASN A 183 23.31 -20.05 5.69
N GLN A 184 24.45 -19.80 5.05
CA GLN A 184 24.93 -18.45 4.72
C GLN A 184 23.91 -17.73 3.82
N LYS A 185 23.35 -18.42 2.83
CA LYS A 185 22.33 -17.87 1.93
C LYS A 185 21.04 -17.51 2.69
N ILE A 186 20.57 -18.38 3.60
CA ILE A 186 19.43 -18.09 4.48
C ILE A 186 19.67 -16.83 5.31
N GLU A 187 20.84 -16.69 5.93
CA GLU A 187 21.11 -15.53 6.78
C GLU A 187 21.20 -14.23 5.97
N ASN A 188 21.71 -14.29 4.75
CA ASN A 188 21.71 -13.16 3.82
C ASN A 188 20.28 -12.76 3.42
N GLN A 189 19.43 -13.73 3.05
CA GLN A 189 18.01 -13.47 2.76
C GLN A 189 17.28 -12.87 3.97
N ARG A 190 17.57 -13.32 5.19
CA ARG A 190 17.02 -12.73 6.43
C ARG A 190 17.44 -11.29 6.62
N LYS A 191 18.70 -10.93 6.31
CA LYS A 191 19.18 -9.54 6.35
C LYS A 191 18.46 -8.67 5.33
N GLU A 192 18.24 -9.16 4.11
CA GLU A 192 17.48 -8.44 3.08
C GLU A 192 16.03 -8.20 3.51
N VAL A 193 15.34 -9.21 4.04
CA VAL A 193 13.98 -9.06 4.58
C VAL A 193 13.93 -8.04 5.71
N ARG A 194 14.93 -8.01 6.60
CA ARG A 194 15.03 -6.98 7.65
C ARG A 194 15.16 -5.58 7.06
N ASN A 195 16.05 -5.40 6.08
CA ASN A 195 16.23 -4.12 5.38
C ASN A 195 14.94 -3.65 4.68
N PHE A 196 14.29 -4.53 3.92
CA PHE A 196 13.03 -4.21 3.25
C PHE A 196 11.89 -3.93 4.24
N LYS A 197 11.87 -4.62 5.39
CA LYS A 197 10.93 -4.30 6.48
C LYS A 197 11.20 -2.92 7.06
N GLU A 198 12.43 -2.49 7.25
CA GLU A 198 12.74 -1.15 7.74
C GLU A 198 12.31 -0.06 6.75
N ILE A 199 12.58 -0.26 5.45
CA ILE A 199 12.13 0.63 4.37
C ILE A 199 10.59 0.69 4.34
N SER A 200 9.92 -0.47 4.50
CA SER A 200 8.45 -0.57 4.53
C SER A 200 7.84 -0.06 5.85
N PHE A 201 8.55 -0.12 6.97
CA PHE A 201 8.15 0.56 8.21
C PHE A 201 8.18 2.09 8.03
N GLY A 202 9.06 2.58 7.14
CA GLY A 202 8.98 3.92 6.59
C GLY A 202 7.61 4.25 5.99
N ALA A 203 6.91 3.29 5.37
CA ALA A 203 5.56 3.50 4.81
C ALA A 203 4.51 3.89 5.87
N LYS A 204 4.60 3.38 7.11
CA LYS A 204 3.77 3.84 8.25
C LYS A 204 4.06 5.30 8.63
N ARG A 205 5.32 5.73 8.51
CA ARG A 205 5.73 7.12 8.74
C ARG A 205 5.37 8.02 7.55
N LEU A 206 5.22 7.45 6.34
CA LEU A 206 4.96 8.14 5.08
C LEU A 206 3.48 8.40 4.79
N MET A 207 2.54 7.74 5.49
CA MET A 207 1.16 8.20 5.51
C MET A 207 1.04 9.66 6.01
N LYS A 208 2.03 10.17 6.77
CA LYS A 208 2.16 11.59 7.12
C LYS A 208 2.43 12.54 5.94
N LEU A 209 2.88 12.04 4.79
CA LEU A 209 3.15 12.85 3.59
C LEU A 209 1.96 12.90 2.61
N LEU A 210 0.91 12.11 2.88
CA LEU A 210 -0.35 12.15 2.13
C LEU A 210 -1.36 13.15 2.70
N ALA A 211 -1.23 13.52 3.99
CA ALA A 211 -1.82 14.73 4.56
C ALA A 211 -0.96 15.95 4.19
#